data_AF-A0A8H7P4W2-F1
#
_entry.id   AF-A0A8H7P4W2-F1
#
_cell.length_a   1.000
_cell.length_b   1.000
_cell.length_c   1.000
_cell.angle_alpha   90.00
_cell.angle_beta   90.00
_cell.angle_gamma   90.00
#
_symmetry.space_group_name_H-M   'P 1'
#
loop_
_entity.id
_entity.type
_entity.pdbx_description
1 polymer ?
#
loop_
_entity_poly.entity_id
_entity_poly.type
_entity_poly.pdbx_seq_one_letter_code
_entity_poly.pdbx_strand_id
1 'polypeptide(L)'
;MTVHRHVLRGVSTTIDLPTILGTEKGIAALAVFIARSGAFTKSGAPRPARPAARLEELEEAPAADDDPVEAAGVVGEVPSSDDEDDEA
;
A
#
# COMPACT_ATOMS: atom_id res chain seq x y z
N MET A 1 8.25 2.98 -22.62
CA MET A 1 7.34 1.87 -22.98
C MET A 1 7.09 1.02 -21.74
N THR A 2 5.83 0.89 -21.29
CA THR A 2 5.49 0.13 -20.07
C THR A 2 5.57 -1.38 -20.31
N VAL A 3 6.70 -1.97 -19.91
CA VAL A 3 7.16 -3.34 -20.24
C VAL A 3 6.19 -4.45 -19.78
N HIS A 4 5.23 -4.16 -18.90
CA HIS A 4 4.34 -5.17 -18.29
C HIS A 4 2.85 -5.01 -18.63
N ARG A 5 2.47 -4.03 -19.46
CA ARG A 5 1.06 -3.74 -19.79
C ARG A 5 0.33 -4.92 -20.46
N HIS A 6 1.08 -5.80 -21.14
CA HIS A 6 0.54 -7.00 -21.78
C HIS A 6 -0.13 -7.97 -20.80
N VAL A 7 0.30 -7.98 -19.53
CA VAL A 7 -0.29 -8.83 -18.47
C VAL A 7 -1.75 -8.45 -18.24
N LEU A 8 -2.03 -7.16 -18.12
CA LEU A 8 -3.40 -6.65 -17.95
C LEU A 8 -4.22 -6.76 -19.24
N ARG A 9 -3.58 -6.62 -20.41
CA ARG A 9 -4.27 -6.78 -21.71
C ARG A 9 -4.80 -8.20 -21.95
N GLY A 10 -4.21 -9.21 -21.32
CA GLY A 10 -4.71 -10.59 -21.39
C GLY A 10 -6.03 -10.82 -20.64
N VAL A 11 -6.42 -9.89 -19.75
CA VAL A 11 -7.69 -9.95 -18.98
C VAL A 11 -8.65 -8.81 -19.37
N SER A 12 -8.14 -7.66 -19.78
CA SER A 12 -8.92 -6.53 -20.27
C SER A 12 -8.15 -5.79 -21.36
N THR A 13 -8.63 -5.86 -22.60
CA THR A 13 -7.99 -5.28 -23.78
C THR A 13 -7.76 -3.77 -23.64
N THR A 14 -8.71 -3.08 -22.99
CA THR A 14 -8.71 -1.64 -22.72
C THR A 14 -8.08 -1.28 -21.37
N ILE A 15 -7.83 -2.26 -20.49
CA ILE A 15 -7.36 -2.07 -19.11
C ILE A 15 -8.39 -1.29 -18.30
N ASP A 16 -9.61 -1.79 -18.35
CA ASP A 16 -10.73 -1.32 -17.54
C ASP A 16 -10.64 -1.89 -16.11
N LEU A 17 -10.60 -1.02 -15.11
CA LEU A 17 -10.43 -1.42 -13.71
C LEU A 17 -11.62 -2.25 -13.17
N PRO A 18 -12.89 -1.88 -13.41
CA PRO A 18 -14.03 -2.74 -13.08
C PRO A 18 -13.89 -4.17 -13.61
N THR A 19 -13.51 -4.32 -14.88
CA THR A 19 -13.28 -5.64 -15.49
C THR A 19 -12.14 -6.41 -14.81
N ILE A 20 -11.04 -5.73 -14.49
CA ILE A 20 -9.85 -6.33 -13.85
C ILE A 20 -10.15 -6.73 -12.40
N LEU A 21 -10.83 -5.88 -11.64
CA LEU A 21 -11.12 -6.12 -10.22
C LEU A 21 -12.36 -7.01 -10.01
N GLY A 22 -13.23 -7.11 -11.00
CA GLY A 22 -14.44 -7.94 -10.95
C GLY A 22 -14.21 -9.43 -11.17
N THR A 23 -12.97 -9.87 -11.42
CA THR A 23 -12.65 -11.29 -11.66
C THR A 23 -11.39 -11.71 -10.91
N GLU A 24 -11.35 -12.94 -10.38
CA GLU A 24 -10.16 -13.49 -9.72
C GLU A 24 -8.94 -13.50 -10.64
N LYS A 25 -9.15 -13.83 -11.92
CA LYS A 25 -8.10 -13.81 -12.94
C LYS A 25 -7.54 -12.41 -13.15
N GLY A 26 -8.39 -11.38 -13.13
CA GLY A 26 -7.97 -10.00 -13.27
C GLY A 26 -7.19 -9.50 -12.05
N ILE A 27 -7.63 -9.87 -10.84
CA ILE A 27 -6.89 -9.59 -9.60
C ILE A 27 -5.51 -10.25 -9.62
N ALA A 28 -5.42 -11.52 -10.02
CA ALA A 28 -4.14 -12.23 -10.15
C ALA A 28 -3.23 -11.58 -11.19
N ALA A 29 -3.77 -11.18 -12.35
CA ALA A 29 -3.01 -10.46 -13.38
C ALA A 29 -2.52 -9.09 -12.87
N LEU A 30 -3.33 -8.39 -12.07
CA LEU A 30 -2.94 -7.12 -11.45
C LEU A 30 -1.83 -7.29 -10.41
N ALA A 31 -1.90 -8.33 -9.58
CA ALA A 31 -0.84 -8.65 -8.62
C ALA A 31 0.50 -8.90 -9.34
N VAL A 32 0.48 -9.70 -10.41
CA VAL A 32 1.67 -9.96 -11.25
C VAL A 32 2.18 -8.68 -11.90
N PHE A 33 1.28 -7.82 -12.39
CA PHE A 33 1.65 -6.54 -12.98
C PHE A 33 2.38 -5.66 -11.96
N ILE A 34 1.82 -5.46 -10.76
CA ILE A 34 2.40 -4.64 -9.69
C ILE A 34 3.78 -5.16 -9.29
N ALA A 35 3.90 -6.48 -9.08
CA ALA A 35 5.15 -7.11 -8.69
C ALA A 35 6.25 -6.93 -9.76
N ARG A 36 5.91 -7.05 -11.03
CA ARG A 36 6.85 -6.91 -12.16
C ARG A 36 7.14 -5.46 -12.53
N SER A 37 6.19 -4.56 -12.33
CA SER A 37 6.34 -3.15 -12.67
C SER A 37 7.12 -2.36 -11.61
N GLY A 38 7.34 -2.94 -10.43
CA GLY A 38 7.89 -2.19 -9.31
C GLY A 38 6.98 -1.06 -8.87
N ALA A 39 5.65 -1.18 -9.10
CA ALA A 39 4.71 -0.18 -8.62
C ALA A 39 4.81 -0.09 -7.10
N PHE A 40 4.75 1.13 -6.56
CA PHE A 40 4.94 1.42 -5.13
C PHE A 40 6.34 1.13 -4.57
N THR A 41 7.35 0.89 -5.42
CA THR A 41 8.75 0.86 -5.00
C THR A 41 9.40 2.24 -5.17
N LYS A 42 10.36 2.58 -4.30
CA LYS A 42 11.09 3.86 -4.36
C LYS A 42 11.82 4.08 -5.70
N SER A 43 12.29 3.00 -6.33
CA SER A 43 13.07 3.05 -7.57
C SER A 43 12.26 2.79 -8.84
N GLY A 44 10.99 2.38 -8.72
CA GLY A 44 10.18 1.93 -9.86
C GLY A 44 10.65 0.59 -10.46
N ALA A 45 11.54 -0.13 -9.78
CA ALA A 45 12.03 -1.44 -10.19
C ALA A 45 11.54 -2.52 -9.20
N PRO A 46 11.27 -3.75 -9.66
CA PRO A 46 10.92 -4.86 -8.79
C PRO A 46 11.94 -5.03 -7.65
N ARG A 47 11.43 -5.25 -6.44
CA ARG A 47 12.30 -5.57 -5.30
C ARG A 47 12.96 -6.93 -5.56
N PRO A 48 14.29 -7.05 -5.44
CA PRO A 48 14.94 -8.35 -5.54
C PRO A 48 14.42 -9.28 -4.44
N ALA A 49 14.28 -10.57 -4.75
CA ALA A 49 13.89 -11.56 -3.76
C ALA A 49 14.92 -11.57 -2.63
N ARG A 50 14.48 -11.31 -1.39
CA ARG A 50 15.34 -11.52 -0.23
C ARG A 50 15.47 -13.03 -0.05
N PRO A 51 16.67 -13.61 0.06
CA PRO A 51 16.81 -15.01 0.42
C PRO A 51 16.06 -15.23 1.74
N ALA A 52 15.26 -16.30 1.80
CA ALA A 52 14.58 -16.70 3.01
C ALA A 52 15.66 -16.92 4.08
N ALA A 53 15.73 -16.03 5.07
CA ALA A 53 16.53 -16.29 6.25
C ALA A 53 15.98 -17.58 6.85
N ARG A 54 16.88 -18.55 7.06
CA ARG A 54 16.55 -19.82 7.68
C ARG A 54 15.91 -19.52 9.04
N LEU A 55 14.66 -19.92 9.24
CA LEU A 55 13.86 -19.66 10.44
C LEU A 55 14.46 -20.23 11.75
N GLU A 56 15.60 -20.92 11.68
CA GLU A 56 16.30 -21.54 12.82
C GLU A 56 17.10 -20.53 13.66
N GLU A 57 17.19 -19.26 13.25
CA GLU A 57 17.90 -18.18 13.97
C GLU A 57 16.93 -17.12 14.53
N LEU A 58 15.80 -17.55 15.12
CA LEU A 58 14.86 -16.68 15.82
C LEU A 58 14.73 -17.00 17.32
N GLU A 59 15.50 -17.96 17.86
CA GLU A 59 15.34 -18.40 19.26
C GLU A 59 16.10 -17.57 20.31
N GLU A 60 16.82 -16.51 19.94
CA GLU A 60 17.49 -15.65 20.95
C GLU A 60 17.38 -14.17 20.58
N ALA A 61 16.21 -13.57 20.81
CA ALA A 61 16.10 -12.13 21.02
C ALA A 61 15.90 -11.90 22.52
N PRO A 62 16.82 -11.18 23.22
CA PRO A 62 16.58 -10.83 24.62
C PRO A 62 15.32 -9.97 24.70
N ALA A 63 14.48 -10.25 25.69
CA ALA A 63 13.28 -9.48 25.99
C ALA A 63 13.67 -8.00 26.19
N ALA A 64 13.21 -7.14 25.28
CA ALA A 64 13.21 -5.71 25.51
C ALA A 64 12.02 -5.40 26.42
N ASP A 65 12.24 -5.52 27.73
CA ASP A 65 11.42 -4.81 28.71
C ASP A 65 11.83 -3.33 28.65
N ASP A 66 11.03 -2.52 27.95
CA ASP A 66 10.87 -1.08 28.24
C ASP A 66 9.66 -0.55 27.45
N ASP A 67 8.53 -0.48 28.13
CA ASP A 67 7.36 0.36 27.80
C ASP A 67 7.04 1.16 29.09
N PRO A 68 6.32 2.32 29.09
CA PRO A 68 5.72 3.04 27.94
C PRO A 68 5.80 4.59 28.06
N VAL A 69 5.09 5.29 27.15
CA VAL A 69 4.28 6.53 27.29
C VAL A 69 4.61 7.79 26.45
N GLU A 70 3.67 8.06 25.53
CA GLU A 70 2.97 9.33 25.27
C GLU A 70 3.73 10.55 24.69
N ALA A 71 3.39 10.87 23.44
CA ALA A 71 3.09 12.25 23.06
C ALA A 71 2.02 12.26 21.97
N ALA A 72 0.79 12.44 22.44
CA ALA A 72 -0.45 12.72 21.74
C ALA A 72 -0.30 13.49 20.40
N GLY A 73 -1.10 13.06 19.43
CA GLY A 73 -1.30 13.75 18.17
C GLY A 73 -1.80 15.18 18.35
N VAL A 74 -1.19 16.11 17.63
CA VAL A 74 -1.79 17.42 17.40
C VAL A 74 -2.86 17.26 16.32
N VAL A 75 -4.10 17.02 16.75
CA VAL A 75 -5.26 17.24 15.89
C VAL A 75 -5.39 18.74 15.79
N GLY A 76 -5.05 19.30 14.62
CA GLY A 76 -5.23 20.72 14.36
C GLY A 76 -6.71 21.07 14.49
N GLU A 77 -7.04 21.84 15.51
CA GLU A 77 -8.35 22.47 15.66
C GLU A 77 -8.56 23.41 14.47
N VAL A 78 -9.50 23.07 13.60
CA VAL A 78 -10.06 24.00 12.63
C VAL A 78 -11.09 24.84 13.39
N PRO A 79 -10.88 26.14 13.61
CA PRO A 79 -11.95 26.98 14.11
C PRO A 79 -13.01 27.08 13.01
N SER A 80 -14.13 26.38 13.22
CA SER A 80 -15.36 26.64 12.51
C SER A 80 -15.85 28.00 12.99
N SER A 81 -15.73 29.04 12.16
CA SER A 81 -16.43 30.30 12.40
C SER A 81 -17.91 30.07 12.14
N ASP A 82 -18.61 29.68 13.20
CA ASP A 82 -20.06 29.69 13.30
C ASP A 82 -20.45 31.14 13.64
N ASP A 83 -20.74 31.94 12.62
CA ASP A 83 -21.26 33.30 12.77
C ASP A 83 -22.74 33.23 12.40
N GLU A 84 -23.55 32.76 13.35
CA GLU A 84 -25.00 32.94 13.32
C GLU A 84 -25.46 33.64 14.61
N ASP A 85 -26.38 34.60 14.39
CA ASP A 85 -27.32 35.25 15.32
C ASP A 85 -26.76 36.40 16.20
N ASP A 86 -27.40 37.56 16.39
CA ASP A 86 -28.83 37.90 16.27
C ASP A 86 -29.02 39.44 16.33
N GLU A 87 -30.08 39.90 15.65
CA GLU A 87 -30.98 41.08 15.80
C GLU A 87 -30.61 42.34 16.62
N ALA A 88 -30.82 43.53 16.01
CA ALA A 88 -31.61 44.67 16.55
C ALA A 88 -31.67 45.89 15.59
#